data_AF-A0A412F0R7-F1
#
_entry.id   AF-A0A412F0R7-F1
#
_cell.length_a   1.000
_cell.length_b   1.000
_cell.length_c   1.000
_cell.angle_alpha   90.00
_cell.angle_beta   90.00
_cell.angle_gamma   90.00
#
_symmetry.space_group_name_H-M   'P 1'
#
loop_
_entity.id
_entity.type
_entity.pdbx_description
1 polymer ?
#
loop_
_entity_poly.entity_id
_entity_poly.type
_entity_poly.pdbx_seq_one_letter_code
_entity_poly.pdbx_strand_id
1 'polypeptide(L)'
;MKSLDGVNKKNDVNNTASEAPEKNVKTESEKIDFSNVKIEPIFEEMVDFDTFSKSDFRAVKILACEAVPKSKKLLKFTLDDGERKDRVILSGIHEYYEPEELVGKTAIAIVNLPPRKMMGIDSEGMLISAVHEEDGHEGLNLLMVDDHIPAGAKLY
;
A
#
# COMPACT_ATOMS: atom_id res chain seq x y z
N MET A 1 9.02 22.01 -68.01
CA MET A 1 7.54 21.92 -67.94
C MET A 1 7.08 22.91 -66.88
N LYS A 2 6.11 23.76 -67.22
CA LYS A 2 5.61 24.88 -66.40
C LYS A 2 4.95 24.37 -65.11
N SER A 3 5.06 25.14 -64.02
CA SER A 3 3.86 25.56 -63.29
C SER A 3 4.07 26.95 -62.68
N LEU A 4 3.14 27.83 -63.01
CA LEU A 4 2.87 29.13 -62.40
C LEU A 4 1.66 28.96 -61.46
N ASP A 5 1.35 30.05 -60.75
CA ASP A 5 0.18 30.33 -59.90
C ASP A 5 0.36 29.96 -58.42
N GLY A 6 0.15 30.83 -57.43
CA GLY A 6 -0.38 32.19 -57.43
C GLY A 6 -0.42 32.71 -55.99
N VAL A 7 -0.43 34.03 -55.85
CA VAL A 7 -0.62 34.79 -54.61
C VAL A 7 -2.07 34.60 -54.10
N ASN A 8 -2.29 34.50 -52.76
CA ASN A 8 -3.04 35.48 -51.95
C ASN A 8 -3.69 34.90 -50.66
N LYS A 9 -3.82 35.79 -49.67
CA LYS A 9 -4.76 35.86 -48.52
C LYS A 9 -4.43 35.17 -47.18
N LYS A 10 -4.15 36.07 -46.23
CA LYS A 10 -4.51 36.08 -44.80
C LYS A 10 -5.74 35.20 -44.47
N ASN A 11 -5.68 34.48 -43.35
CA ASN A 11 -6.54 34.77 -42.19
C ASN A 11 -6.19 33.85 -41.01
N ASP A 12 -6.37 34.45 -39.84
CA ASP A 12 -6.09 33.99 -38.49
C ASP A 12 -6.56 32.58 -38.17
N VAL A 13 -5.69 31.80 -37.50
CA VAL A 13 -6.11 30.89 -36.43
C VAL A 13 -5.06 30.96 -35.33
N ASN A 14 -5.47 31.52 -34.18
CA ASN A 14 -4.75 31.53 -32.92
C ASN A 14 -4.18 30.15 -32.58
N ASN A 15 -2.87 30.06 -32.39
CA ASN A 15 -2.26 28.99 -31.62
C ASN A 15 -1.56 29.61 -30.41
N THR A 16 -2.37 29.94 -29.40
CA THR A 16 -1.90 30.13 -28.03
C THR A 16 -1.26 28.82 -27.58
N ALA A 17 0.06 28.74 -27.70
CA ALA A 17 0.86 27.82 -26.92
C ALA A 17 0.70 28.22 -25.44
N SER A 18 -0.24 27.59 -24.74
CA SER A 18 -0.29 27.62 -23.29
C SER A 18 0.87 26.77 -22.80
N GLU A 19 1.93 27.45 -22.37
CA GLU A 19 2.99 26.87 -21.54
C GLU A 19 2.33 26.12 -20.38
N ALA A 20 2.49 24.80 -20.36
CA ALA A 20 2.12 23.98 -19.23
C ALA A 20 3.04 24.37 -18.06
N PRO A 21 2.52 24.76 -16.89
CA PRO A 21 3.37 25.03 -15.76
C PRO A 21 3.91 23.70 -15.23
N GLU A 22 5.20 23.46 -15.44
CA GLU A 22 5.98 22.47 -14.71
C GLU A 22 5.87 22.76 -13.21
N LYS A 23 4.98 22.03 -12.52
CA LYS A 23 5.00 21.97 -11.06
C LYS A 23 6.20 21.12 -10.63
N ASN A 24 7.33 21.80 -10.59
CA ASN A 24 8.52 21.38 -9.86
C ASN A 24 8.20 21.46 -8.36
N VAL A 25 7.54 20.43 -7.82
CA VAL A 25 7.35 20.29 -6.38
C VAL A 25 8.70 19.88 -5.79
N LYS A 26 9.49 20.87 -5.41
CA LYS A 26 10.57 20.69 -4.46
C LYS A 26 9.92 20.30 -3.13
N THR A 27 9.91 19.02 -2.82
CA THR A 27 9.63 18.53 -1.47
C THR A 27 10.77 19.01 -0.59
N GLU A 28 10.55 20.12 0.12
CA GLU A 28 11.35 20.44 1.30
C GLU A 28 11.09 19.30 2.29
N SER A 29 12.14 18.55 2.63
CA SER A 29 12.06 17.49 3.63
C SER A 29 11.80 18.15 4.98
N GLU A 30 10.54 18.20 5.41
CA GLU A 30 10.19 18.51 6.78
C GLU A 30 10.92 17.50 7.68
N LYS A 31 11.72 18.01 8.64
CA LYS A 31 12.33 17.15 9.64
C LYS A 31 11.22 16.63 10.54
N ILE A 32 10.99 15.33 10.49
CA ILE A 32 10.04 14.66 11.39
C ILE A 32 10.65 14.62 12.79
N ASP A 33 9.91 15.10 13.78
CA ASP A 33 10.28 15.03 15.19
C ASP A 33 9.74 13.74 15.81
N PHE A 34 10.61 12.92 16.39
CA PHE A 34 10.26 11.66 17.05
C PHE A 34 10.52 11.71 18.56
N SER A 35 10.69 12.89 19.15
CA SER A 35 11.10 13.06 20.56
C SER A 35 10.10 12.48 21.57
N ASN A 36 8.81 12.41 21.22
CA ASN A 36 7.76 11.85 22.07
C ASN A 36 7.37 10.41 21.69
N VAL A 37 8.05 9.80 20.72
CA VAL A 37 7.77 8.42 20.32
C VAL A 37 8.39 7.45 21.32
N LYS A 38 7.58 6.51 21.82
CA LYS A 38 8.06 5.37 22.60
C LYS A 38 8.13 4.14 21.71
N ILE A 39 9.31 3.52 21.70
CA ILE A 39 9.59 2.30 20.96
C ILE A 39 9.65 1.14 21.95
N GLU A 40 9.01 0.03 21.60
CA GLU A 40 9.10 -1.19 22.39
C GLU A 40 10.55 -1.69 22.47
N PRO A 41 11.00 -2.22 23.62
CA PRO A 41 12.33 -2.78 23.73
C PRO A 41 12.57 -3.89 22.71
N ILE A 42 13.74 -3.86 22.07
CA ILE A 42 14.20 -4.97 21.23
C ILE A 42 14.32 -6.22 22.10
N PHE A 43 13.86 -7.37 21.61
CA PHE A 43 13.97 -8.64 22.32
C PHE A 43 15.44 -9.01 22.59
N GLU A 44 15.71 -9.51 23.79
CA GLU A 44 17.04 -10.00 24.19
C GLU A 44 17.38 -11.35 23.54
N GLU A 45 16.37 -12.16 23.23
CA GLU A 45 16.52 -13.46 22.61
C GLU A 45 16.77 -13.31 21.10
N MET A 46 17.90 -13.86 20.63
CA MET A 46 18.21 -13.91 19.21
C MET A 46 17.40 -15.02 18.53
N VAL A 47 16.78 -14.71 17.40
CA VAL A 47 16.17 -15.70 16.51
C VAL A 47 17.20 -16.24 15.53
N ASP A 48 17.24 -17.56 15.36
CA ASP A 48 18.08 -18.17 14.32
C ASP A 48 17.45 -18.03 12.93
N PHE A 49 18.28 -18.13 11.88
CA PHE A 49 17.84 -17.96 10.50
C PHE A 49 16.85 -19.04 10.03
N ASP A 50 16.98 -20.28 10.51
CA ASP A 50 16.08 -21.37 10.14
C ASP A 50 14.69 -21.17 10.73
N THR A 51 14.60 -20.57 11.92
CA THR A 51 13.35 -20.18 12.56
C THR A 51 12.71 -19.01 11.81
N PHE A 52 13.48 -17.98 11.46
CA PHE A 52 12.98 -16.86 10.66
C PHE A 52 12.46 -17.31 9.29
N SER A 53 13.25 -18.11 8.56
CA SER A 53 12.96 -18.51 7.18
C SER A 53 11.77 -19.47 7.03
N LYS A 54 11.28 -20.06 8.13
CA LYS A 54 10.01 -20.79 8.17
C LYS A 54 8.80 -19.89 8.01
N SER A 55 8.91 -18.61 8.34
CA SER A 55 7.81 -17.65 8.13
C SER A 55 7.75 -17.25 6.66
N ASP A 56 6.61 -17.46 6.02
CA ASP A 56 6.45 -17.14 4.60
C ASP A 56 5.78 -15.78 4.44
N PHE A 57 6.61 -14.75 4.26
CA PHE A 57 6.18 -13.39 3.99
C PHE A 57 6.13 -13.13 2.48
N ARG A 58 5.01 -12.55 2.03
CA ARG A 58 4.74 -12.26 0.62
C ARG A 58 4.28 -10.83 0.43
N ALA A 59 4.68 -10.23 -0.69
CA ALA A 59 3.98 -9.09 -1.26
C ALA A 59 2.63 -9.55 -1.79
N VAL A 60 1.55 -8.92 -1.33
CA VAL A 60 0.17 -9.22 -1.69
C VAL A 60 -0.49 -8.02 -2.32
N LYS A 61 -1.26 -8.23 -3.39
CA LYS A 61 -2.07 -7.17 -4.02
C LYS A 61 -3.43 -7.09 -3.38
N ILE A 62 -3.86 -5.90 -3.00
CA ILE A 62 -5.19 -5.68 -2.43
C ILE A 62 -6.20 -5.55 -3.57
N LEU A 63 -6.94 -6.63 -3.81
CA LEU A 63 -7.96 -6.69 -4.86
C LEU A 63 -9.27 -6.03 -4.40
N ALA A 64 -9.64 -6.25 -3.13
CA ALA A 64 -10.79 -5.63 -2.50
C ALA A 64 -10.54 -5.42 -1.01
N CYS A 65 -11.14 -4.37 -0.45
CA CYS A 65 -11.16 -4.09 0.97
C CYS A 65 -12.57 -3.65 1.36
N GLU A 66 -13.11 -4.18 2.45
CA GLU A 66 -14.45 -3.84 2.95
C GLU A 66 -14.49 -3.82 4.48
N ALA A 67 -15.29 -2.93 5.06
CA ALA A 67 -15.54 -2.96 6.50
C ALA A 67 -16.33 -4.21 6.89
N VAL A 68 -15.90 -4.90 7.95
CA VAL A 68 -16.60 -6.10 8.44
C VAL A 68 -17.89 -5.68 9.17
N PRO A 69 -19.07 -6.18 8.75
CA PRO A 69 -20.32 -5.84 9.41
C PRO A 69 -20.28 -6.14 10.91
N LYS A 70 -20.80 -5.21 11.72
CA LYS A 70 -20.83 -5.29 13.19
C LYS A 70 -19.46 -5.25 13.88
N SER A 71 -18.37 -4.96 13.16
CA SER A 71 -17.08 -4.61 13.74
C SER A 71 -16.78 -3.13 13.51
N LYS A 72 -16.25 -2.46 14.53
CA LYS A 72 -15.73 -1.09 14.37
C LYS A 72 -14.27 -1.07 13.90
N LYS A 73 -13.54 -2.16 14.12
CA LYS A 73 -12.09 -2.22 13.96
C LYS A 73 -11.61 -3.01 12.74
N LEU A 74 -12.44 -3.92 12.24
CA LEU A 74 -11.99 -4.91 11.25
C LEU A 74 -12.30 -4.48 9.83
N LEU A 75 -11.27 -4.52 9.00
CA LEU A 75 -11.35 -4.56 7.55
C LEU A 75 -11.15 -6.00 7.07
N LYS A 76 -11.87 -6.37 6.01
CA LYS A 76 -11.69 -7.61 5.27
C LYS A 76 -11.01 -7.32 3.95
N PHE A 77 -9.89 -7.99 3.73
CA PHE A 77 -9.10 -7.92 2.52
C PHE A 77 -9.32 -9.17 1.69
N THR A 78 -9.49 -8.97 0.38
CA THR A 78 -9.33 -10.01 -0.64
C THR A 78 -8.03 -9.71 -1.37
N LEU A 79 -7.12 -10.67 -1.37
CA LEU A 79 -5.72 -10.48 -1.74
C LEU A 79 -5.29 -11.46 -2.83
N ASP A 80 -4.45 -11.00 -3.77
CA ASP A 80 -3.66 -11.86 -4.64
C ASP A 80 -2.25 -12.00 -4.06
N ASP A 81 -1.89 -13.22 -3.69
CA ASP A 81 -0.59 -13.62 -3.14
C ASP A 81 0.27 -14.41 -4.13
N GLY A 82 -0.13 -14.45 -5.41
CA GLY A 82 0.56 -15.18 -6.47
C GLY A 82 0.16 -16.66 -6.61
N GLU A 83 -0.67 -17.22 -5.73
CA GLU A 83 -1.16 -18.61 -5.84
C GLU A 83 -2.34 -18.77 -6.82
N ARG A 84 -2.80 -17.67 -7.45
CA ARG A 84 -3.96 -17.63 -8.36
C ARG A 84 -5.27 -18.06 -7.67
N LYS A 85 -5.33 -17.91 -6.35
CA LYS A 85 -6.53 -18.04 -5.52
C LYS A 85 -6.61 -16.78 -4.66
N ASP A 86 -7.81 -16.22 -4.54
CA ASP A 86 -8.06 -15.13 -3.62
C ASP A 86 -7.82 -15.59 -2.18
N ARG A 87 -6.98 -14.85 -1.46
CA ARG A 87 -6.75 -15.03 -0.03
C ARG A 87 -7.57 -14.01 0.75
N VAL A 88 -8.21 -14.46 1.82
CA VAL A 88 -8.95 -13.57 2.73
C VAL A 88 -8.13 -13.34 4.00
N ILE A 89 -7.87 -12.07 4.33
CA ILE A 89 -7.25 -11.68 5.61
C ILE A 89 -8.13 -10.62 6.27
N LEU A 90 -8.34 -10.74 7.58
CA LEU A 90 -8.97 -9.71 8.39
C LEU A 90 -7.90 -8.94 9.16
N SER A 91 -7.97 -7.60 9.14
CA SER A 91 -7.04 -6.75 9.88
C SER A 91 -7.77 -5.70 10.71
N GLY A 92 -7.27 -5.45 11.93
CA GLY A 92 -7.85 -4.54 12.92
C GLY A 92 -7.54 -3.07 12.70
N ILE A 93 -7.38 -2.63 11.44
CA ILE A 93 -6.79 -1.32 11.10
C ILE A 93 -7.82 -0.30 10.59
N HIS A 94 -9.12 -0.55 10.77
CA HIS A 94 -10.17 0.33 10.26
C HIS A 94 -10.17 1.72 10.88
N GLU A 95 -9.61 1.88 12.08
CA GLU A 95 -9.46 3.19 12.73
C GLU A 95 -8.37 4.06 12.07
N TYR A 96 -7.51 3.45 11.24
CA TYR A 96 -6.36 4.10 10.60
C TYR A 96 -6.51 4.26 9.10
N TYR A 97 -7.36 3.42 8.47
CA TYR A 97 -7.51 3.42 7.02
C TYR A 97 -8.96 3.23 6.59
N GLU A 98 -9.34 3.95 5.53
CA GLU A 98 -10.57 3.69 4.79
C GLU A 98 -10.36 2.56 3.77
N PRO A 99 -11.39 1.76 3.43
CA PRO A 99 -11.23 0.66 2.47
C PRO A 99 -10.76 1.12 1.09
N GLU A 100 -11.23 2.27 0.60
CA GLU A 100 -11.03 2.72 -0.78
C GLU A 100 -9.58 3.15 -1.07
N GLU A 101 -8.84 3.60 -0.06
CA GLU A 101 -7.43 3.98 -0.23
C GLU A 101 -6.47 2.78 -0.29
N LEU A 102 -6.94 1.61 0.15
CA LEU A 102 -6.14 0.38 0.21
C LEU A 102 -6.27 -0.45 -1.08
N VAL A 103 -7.39 -0.35 -1.80
CA VAL A 103 -7.60 -1.11 -3.04
C VAL A 103 -6.56 -0.71 -4.10
N GLY A 104 -5.95 -1.71 -4.72
CA GLY A 104 -4.89 -1.55 -5.72
C GLY A 104 -3.49 -1.38 -5.13
N LYS A 105 -3.35 -1.23 -3.81
CA LYS A 105 -2.06 -1.17 -3.13
C LYS A 105 -1.42 -2.55 -2.97
N THR A 106 -0.12 -2.54 -2.76
CA THR A 106 0.69 -3.72 -2.46
C THR A 106 1.12 -3.68 -1.00
N ALA A 107 0.75 -4.69 -0.24
CA ALA A 107 1.08 -4.81 1.18
C ALA A 107 1.94 -6.05 1.44
N ILE A 108 2.47 -6.15 2.65
CA ILE A 108 3.18 -7.36 3.11
C ILE A 108 2.26 -8.18 4.01
N ALA A 109 2.22 -9.49 3.78
CA ALA A 109 1.51 -10.44 4.62
C ALA A 109 2.38 -11.66 4.93
N ILE A 110 2.20 -12.24 6.11
CA ILE A 110 2.58 -13.64 6.36
C ILE A 110 1.42 -14.55 5.96
N VAL A 111 1.70 -15.52 5.09
CA VAL A 111 0.66 -16.32 4.40
C VAL A 111 0.58 -17.77 4.85
N ASN A 112 1.50 -18.21 5.71
CA ASN A 112 1.58 -19.59 6.19
C ASN A 112 1.22 -19.76 7.69
N LEU A 113 0.48 -18.81 8.26
CA LEU A 113 -0.16 -19.00 9.57
C LEU A 113 -1.40 -19.90 9.44
N PRO A 114 -1.72 -20.72 10.45
CA PRO A 114 -3.01 -21.42 10.50
C PRO A 114 -4.18 -20.41 10.42
N PRO A 115 -5.25 -20.70 9.65
CA PRO A 115 -6.39 -19.81 9.57
C PRO A 115 -7.00 -19.53 10.94
N ARG A 116 -7.32 -18.25 11.20
CA ARG A 116 -7.98 -17.81 12.43
C ARG A 116 -9.37 -17.30 12.13
N LYS A 117 -10.39 -17.95 12.70
CA LYS A 117 -11.78 -17.50 12.58
C LYS A 117 -12.04 -16.25 13.40
N MET A 118 -12.55 -15.20 12.77
CA MET A 118 -12.93 -13.94 13.40
C MET A 118 -14.24 -13.46 12.79
N MET A 119 -15.25 -13.13 13.61
CA MET A 119 -16.58 -12.72 13.15
C MET A 119 -17.22 -13.70 12.14
N GLY A 120 -16.89 -15.00 12.24
CA GLY A 120 -17.39 -16.05 11.34
C GLY A 120 -16.64 -16.19 10.01
N ILE A 121 -15.60 -15.38 9.77
CA ILE A 121 -14.77 -15.38 8.56
C ILE A 121 -13.40 -15.97 8.93
N ASP A 122 -12.87 -16.84 8.08
CA ASP A 122 -11.53 -17.39 8.26
C ASP A 122 -10.49 -16.41 7.69
N SER A 123 -9.62 -15.89 8.58
CA SER A 123 -8.47 -15.07 8.19
C SER A 123 -7.28 -15.99 7.91
N GLU A 124 -6.90 -16.08 6.64
CA GLU A 124 -5.87 -16.99 6.10
C GLU A 124 -4.47 -16.32 6.10
N GLY A 125 -4.12 -15.60 7.16
CA GLY A 125 -2.84 -14.90 7.26
C GLY A 125 -2.93 -13.65 8.12
N MET A 126 -1.88 -12.83 8.05
CA MET A 126 -1.80 -11.56 8.76
C MET A 126 -1.05 -10.52 7.92
N LEU A 127 -1.64 -9.34 7.76
CA LEU A 127 -0.98 -8.17 7.19
C LEU A 127 0.01 -7.59 8.20
N ILE A 128 1.13 -7.06 7.71
CA ILE A 128 2.20 -6.53 8.56
C ILE A 128 2.12 -5.01 8.63
N SER A 129 2.09 -4.50 9.86
CA SER A 129 2.08 -3.06 10.15
C SER A 129 3.23 -2.71 11.09
N ALA A 130 3.79 -1.52 10.94
CA ALA A 130 4.63 -0.91 11.96
C ALA A 130 3.72 -0.21 12.97
N VAL A 131 3.94 -0.45 14.26
CA VAL A 131 3.20 0.17 15.36
C VAL A 131 4.17 0.90 16.28
N HIS A 132 3.72 2.00 16.85
CA HIS A 132 4.47 2.80 17.82
C HIS A 132 3.50 3.51 18.77
N GLU A 133 4.01 4.03 19.89
CA GLU A 133 3.24 4.94 20.75
C GLU A 133 3.78 6.37 20.59
N GLU A 134 2.90 7.33 20.31
CA GLU A 134 3.20 8.76 20.23
C GLU A 134 2.20 9.52 21.10
N ASP A 135 2.69 10.33 22.04
CA ASP A 135 1.85 11.11 22.97
C ASP A 135 0.77 10.30 23.73
N GLY A 136 1.03 9.01 23.98
CA GLY A 136 0.09 8.11 24.66
C GLY A 136 -0.98 7.50 23.75
N HIS A 137 -0.86 7.67 22.43
CA HIS A 137 -1.72 7.09 21.41
C HIS A 137 -0.95 6.07 20.57
N GLU A 138 -1.62 4.99 20.18
CA GLU A 138 -1.05 4.02 19.23
C GLU A 138 -1.07 4.63 17.82
N GLY A 139 0.10 4.68 17.19
CA GLY A 139 0.26 4.94 15.78
C GLY A 139 0.44 3.63 15.03
N LEU A 140 -0.17 3.52 13.85
CA LEU A 140 -0.09 2.32 13.01
C LEU A 140 0.13 2.72 11.55
N ASN A 141 1.07 2.03 10.90
CA ASN A 141 1.34 2.16 9.48
C ASN A 141 1.34 0.77 8.84
N LEU A 142 0.37 0.49 7.98
CA LEU A 142 0.38 -0.72 7.16
C LEU A 142 1.61 -0.69 6.25
N LEU A 143 2.38 -1.79 6.24
CA LEU A 143 3.59 -1.87 5.42
C LEU A 143 3.20 -2.08 3.95
N MET A 144 3.09 -0.94 3.26
CA MET A 144 2.86 -0.88 1.83
C MET A 144 4.18 -0.70 1.08
N VAL A 145 4.33 -1.43 -0.02
CA VAL A 145 5.52 -1.41 -0.88
C VAL A 145 5.14 -0.97 -2.28
N ASP A 146 6.13 -0.77 -3.14
CA ASP A 146 5.92 -0.33 -4.51
C ASP A 146 4.96 -1.25 -5.30
N ASP A 147 4.01 -0.65 -6.00
CA ASP A 147 2.96 -1.37 -6.71
C ASP A 147 3.44 -2.16 -7.94
N HIS A 148 4.69 -1.99 -8.37
CA HIS A 148 5.30 -2.79 -9.43
C HIS A 148 5.86 -4.13 -8.92
N ILE A 149 5.98 -4.34 -7.59
CA ILE A 149 6.42 -5.62 -7.04
C ILE A 149 5.33 -6.67 -7.33
N PRO A 150 5.64 -7.81 -7.97
CA PRO A 150 4.61 -8.78 -8.34
C PRO A 150 3.97 -9.44 -7.11
N ALA A 151 2.70 -9.81 -7.24
CA ALA A 151 2.02 -10.66 -6.26
C ALA A 151 2.83 -11.94 -6.01
N GLY A 152 2.98 -12.30 -4.74
CA GLY A 152 3.72 -13.51 -4.33
C GLY A 152 5.24 -13.36 -4.31
N ALA A 153 5.79 -12.17 -4.57
CA ALA A 153 7.21 -11.91 -4.32
C ALA A 153 7.52 -12.21 -2.84
N LYS A 154 8.57 -13.01 -2.60
CA LYS A 154 8.95 -13.47 -1.27
C LYS A 154 9.87 -12.48 -0.57
N LEU A 155 9.66 -12.31 0.73
CA LEU A 155 10.52 -11.51 1.62
C LEU A 155 11.45 -12.44 2.40
N TYR A 156 12.71 -12.04 2.51
CA TYR A 156 13.79 -12.66 3.30
C TYR A 156 14.55 -11.57 4.03
#